data_AF-A0A2S3QKT8-F1
#
_entry.id   AF-A0A2S3QKT8-F1
#
_cell.length_a   1.000
_cell.length_b   1.000
_cell.length_c   1.000
_cell.angle_alpha   90.00
_cell.angle_beta   90.00
_cell.angle_gamma   90.00
#
_symmetry.space_group_name_H-M   'P 1'
#
loop_
_entity.id
_entity.type
_entity.pdbx_description
1 polymer ?
#
loop_
_entity_poly.entity_id
_entity_poly.type
_entity_poly.pdbx_seq_one_letter_code
_entity_poly.pdbx_strand_id
1 'polypeptide(L)'
;MGYTHYWRRPQVIDADTYAAITRDVGKVLQLCQDQGIPLGDAYGEGQPDITSKTLGFNGLKQCGHPHQDLGIVWPADHARGATLSDNPAGTWFGGALVASRVCGGDCSHESFCFDQTANDSFAFCKTAFKPYDIAVTAALIVIKHYLPAVVVTSDGDDEKWADGRLVCMMACGYGEEFRLD
;
A
#
# COMPACT_ATOMS: atom_id res chain seq x y z
N MET A 1 4.39 9.87 -13.21
CA MET A 1 5.15 8.61 -13.25
C MET A 1 5.57 8.29 -11.83
N GLY A 2 5.52 7.02 -11.44
CA GLY A 2 5.80 6.54 -10.09
C GLY A 2 5.26 5.12 -9.95
N TYR A 3 5.78 4.35 -9.00
CA TYR A 3 5.34 2.98 -8.75
C TYR A 3 3.85 2.94 -8.35
N THR A 4 3.04 2.21 -9.11
CA THR A 4 1.56 2.23 -9.01
C THR A 4 0.97 0.83 -8.86
N HIS A 5 -0.10 0.74 -8.08
CA HIS A 5 -0.98 -0.43 -8.04
C HIS A 5 -2.35 -0.08 -8.58
N TYR A 6 -2.96 -1.01 -9.30
CA TYR A 6 -4.23 -0.84 -9.99
C TYR A 6 -5.18 -1.94 -9.58
N TRP A 7 -6.47 -1.62 -9.48
CA TRP A 7 -7.49 -2.62 -9.29
C TRP A 7 -8.79 -2.33 -10.04
N ARG A 8 -9.51 -3.39 -10.38
CA ARG A 8 -10.88 -3.35 -10.88
C ARG A 8 -11.80 -4.11 -9.93
N ARG A 9 -12.91 -3.51 -9.53
CA ARG A 9 -13.81 -4.01 -8.49
C ARG A 9 -15.29 -3.88 -8.86
N PRO A 10 -16.18 -4.63 -8.19
CA PRO A 10 -17.61 -4.31 -8.18
C PRO A 10 -17.85 -2.89 -7.64
N GLN A 11 -18.81 -2.17 -8.23
CA GLN A 11 -19.17 -0.82 -7.78
C GLN A 11 -19.84 -0.83 -6.41
N VAL A 12 -20.55 -1.89 -6.05
CA VAL A 12 -21.23 -2.03 -4.75
C VAL A 12 -20.75 -3.32 -4.09
N ILE A 13 -20.34 -3.22 -2.83
CA ILE A 13 -19.96 -4.35 -1.99
C ILE A 13 -21.02 -4.47 -0.89
N ASP A 14 -21.49 -5.68 -0.63
CA ASP A 14 -22.44 -5.91 0.46
C ASP A 14 -21.82 -5.55 1.81
N ALA A 15 -22.69 -5.20 2.77
CA ALA A 15 -22.24 -4.63 4.04
C ALA A 15 -21.41 -5.61 4.89
N ASP A 16 -21.74 -6.90 4.85
CA ASP A 16 -21.06 -7.91 5.67
C ASP A 16 -19.66 -8.20 5.13
N THR A 17 -19.54 -8.34 3.80
CA THR A 17 -18.24 -8.47 3.13
C THR A 17 -17.39 -7.23 3.35
N TYR A 18 -17.96 -6.03 3.20
CA TYR A 18 -17.22 -4.78 3.41
C TYR A 18 -16.77 -4.60 4.87
N ALA A 19 -17.59 -5.02 5.83
CA ALA A 19 -17.20 -5.04 7.25
C ALA A 19 -16.06 -6.04 7.52
N ALA A 20 -16.06 -7.20 6.85
CA ALA A 20 -14.97 -8.17 6.96
C ALA A 20 -13.65 -7.63 6.36
N ILE A 21 -13.73 -6.96 5.20
CA ILE A 21 -12.59 -6.27 4.57
C ILE A 21 -12.03 -5.22 5.51
N THR A 22 -12.84 -4.27 5.96
CA THR A 22 -12.37 -3.15 6.79
C THR A 22 -11.79 -3.60 8.12
N ARG A 23 -12.36 -4.65 8.74
CA ARG A 23 -11.79 -5.28 9.94
C ARG A 23 -10.38 -5.83 9.69
N ASP A 24 -10.19 -6.61 8.64
CA ASP A 24 -8.90 -7.25 8.38
C ASP A 24 -7.88 -6.27 7.80
N VAL A 25 -8.32 -5.28 7.01
CA VAL A 25 -7.49 -4.14 6.62
C VAL A 25 -7.01 -3.41 7.88
N GLY A 26 -7.89 -3.15 8.86
CA GLY A 26 -7.50 -2.55 10.13
C GLY A 26 -6.37 -3.30 10.85
N LYS A 27 -6.37 -4.64 10.81
CA LYS A 27 -5.29 -5.45 11.40
C LYS A 27 -3.95 -5.26 10.67
N VAL A 28 -3.95 -5.27 9.33
CA VAL A 28 -2.70 -5.09 8.56
C VAL A 28 -2.16 -3.67 8.70
N LEU A 29 -3.02 -2.65 8.76
CA LEU A 29 -2.60 -1.26 8.99
C LEU A 29 -2.00 -1.10 10.40
N GLN A 30 -2.63 -1.68 11.42
CA GLN A 30 -2.09 -1.68 12.78
C GLN A 30 -0.73 -2.37 12.84
N LEU A 31 -0.58 -3.55 12.22
CA LEU A 31 0.70 -4.25 12.18
C LEU A 31 1.79 -3.41 11.47
N CYS A 32 1.45 -2.71 10.38
CA CYS A 32 2.38 -1.80 9.71
C CYS A 32 2.83 -0.67 10.65
N GLN A 33 1.90 -0.05 11.39
CA GLN A 33 2.22 1.01 12.37
C GLN A 33 3.10 0.48 13.50
N ASP A 34 2.81 -0.72 14.02
CA ASP A 34 3.61 -1.38 15.07
C ASP A 34 5.04 -1.69 14.59
N GLN A 35 5.23 -1.92 13.28
CA GLN A 35 6.54 -2.09 12.64
C GLN A 35 7.20 -0.76 12.23
N GLY A 36 6.63 0.38 12.65
CA GLY A 36 7.22 1.70 12.41
C GLY A 36 6.91 2.31 11.04
N ILE A 37 5.88 1.84 10.33
CA ILE A 37 5.40 2.46 9.10
C ILE A 37 4.36 3.52 9.47
N PRO A 38 4.65 4.82 9.33
CA PRO A 38 3.72 5.87 9.74
C PRO A 38 2.62 6.03 8.70
N LEU A 39 1.38 5.82 9.14
CA LEU A 39 0.17 5.91 8.33
C LEU A 39 -0.73 7.04 8.84
N GLY A 40 -1.41 7.72 7.92
CA GLY A 40 -2.48 8.67 8.20
C GLY A 40 -3.76 8.31 7.43
N ASP A 41 -4.73 9.20 7.52
CA ASP A 41 -5.96 9.26 6.73
C ASP A 41 -5.66 9.35 5.21
N ALA A 42 -6.71 9.44 4.39
CA ALA A 42 -6.52 9.57 2.94
C ALA A 42 -5.63 10.76 2.55
N TYR A 43 -5.56 11.81 3.37
CA TYR A 43 -4.75 13.00 3.15
C TYR A 43 -3.36 12.92 3.78
N GLY A 44 -2.99 11.81 4.42
CA GLY A 44 -1.69 11.62 5.07
C GLY A 44 -1.56 12.38 6.38
N GLU A 45 -2.67 12.58 7.09
CA GLU A 45 -2.77 13.27 8.39
C GLU A 45 -3.49 12.37 9.41
N GLY A 46 -3.36 12.62 10.71
CA GLY A 46 -4.14 11.88 11.71
C GLY A 46 -3.99 10.35 11.66
N GLN A 47 -5.11 9.64 11.51
CA GLN A 47 -5.20 8.17 11.52
C GLN A 47 -5.98 7.67 10.30
N PRO A 48 -5.75 6.44 9.83
CA PRO A 48 -6.51 5.84 8.73
C PRO A 48 -8.04 5.96 8.89
N ASP A 49 -8.73 6.28 7.80
CA ASP A 49 -10.18 6.36 7.72
C ASP A 49 -10.77 4.97 7.51
N ILE A 50 -11.21 4.31 8.60
CA ILE A 50 -11.85 2.99 8.53
C ILE A 50 -13.26 3.09 9.11
N THR A 51 -14.27 3.04 8.23
CA THR A 51 -15.68 3.09 8.62
C THR A 51 -16.48 2.02 7.88
N SER A 52 -17.78 1.92 8.17
CA SER A 52 -18.68 1.01 7.44
C SER A 52 -18.90 1.38 5.97
N LYS A 53 -18.41 2.56 5.52
CA LYS A 53 -18.60 3.04 4.14
C LYS A 53 -17.31 3.50 3.46
N THR A 54 -16.29 3.81 4.24
CA THR A 54 -15.05 4.44 3.76
C THR A 54 -13.86 3.64 4.25
N LEU A 55 -12.92 3.40 3.35
CA LEU A 55 -11.60 2.86 3.67
C LEU A 55 -10.58 3.73 2.94
N GLY A 56 -9.89 4.58 3.69
CA GLY A 56 -8.97 5.56 3.17
C GLY A 56 -7.71 5.65 4.01
N PHE A 57 -6.53 5.61 3.40
CA PHE A 57 -5.28 5.88 4.09
C PHE A 57 -4.17 6.34 3.15
N ASN A 58 -3.11 6.88 3.72
CA ASN A 58 -1.89 7.27 3.02
C ASN A 58 -0.71 7.12 3.99
N GLY A 59 0.52 7.27 3.50
CA GLY A 59 1.65 7.50 4.39
C GLY A 59 1.50 8.85 5.10
N LEU A 60 2.07 8.97 6.30
CA LEU A 60 2.00 10.23 7.05
C LEU A 60 2.90 11.30 6.40
N LYS A 61 2.35 12.50 6.14
CA LYS A 61 3.12 13.64 5.60
C LYS A 61 4.23 14.07 6.54
N GLN A 62 3.88 14.27 7.80
CA GLN A 62 4.82 14.66 8.86
C GLN A 62 5.32 13.40 9.59
N CYS A 63 5.98 12.52 8.84
CA CYS A 63 6.43 11.22 9.36
C CYS A 63 7.56 11.31 10.39
N GLY A 64 8.27 12.44 10.46
CA GLY A 64 9.41 12.62 11.36
C GLY A 64 10.71 11.95 10.89
N HIS A 65 10.71 11.31 9.71
CA HIS A 65 11.93 10.75 9.12
C HIS A 65 12.86 11.86 8.56
N PRO A 66 14.16 11.59 8.44
CA PRO A 66 15.11 12.53 7.85
C PRO A 66 14.72 12.92 6.43
N HIS A 67 14.90 14.20 6.09
CA HIS A 67 14.70 14.68 4.73
C HIS A 67 15.81 14.20 3.80
N GLN A 68 15.44 13.70 2.62
CA GLN A 68 16.35 13.23 1.56
C GLN A 68 15.72 13.56 0.20
N ASP A 69 16.52 13.98 -0.78
CA ASP A 69 16.05 14.17 -2.16
C ASP A 69 16.35 12.92 -2.99
N LEU A 70 15.30 12.19 -3.37
CA LEU A 70 15.38 10.88 -4.02
C LEU A 70 14.90 10.90 -5.48
N GLY A 71 14.43 12.06 -5.97
CA GLY A 71 13.76 12.16 -7.27
C GLY A 71 12.50 11.27 -7.37
N ILE A 72 12.21 10.77 -8.57
CA ILE A 72 11.15 9.76 -8.75
C ILE A 72 11.77 8.40 -8.41
N VAL A 73 11.44 7.85 -7.24
CA VAL A 73 11.96 6.56 -6.79
C VAL A 73 11.36 5.41 -7.59
N TRP A 74 12.18 4.40 -7.90
CA TRP A 74 11.74 3.15 -8.50
C TRP A 74 12.36 1.94 -7.80
N PRO A 75 11.63 0.83 -7.59
CA PRO A 75 12.20 -0.36 -6.97
C PRO A 75 13.21 -1.04 -7.88
N ALA A 76 14.35 -1.44 -7.33
CA ALA A 76 15.28 -2.34 -7.98
C ALA A 76 14.74 -3.78 -8.05
N ASP A 77 15.47 -4.64 -8.75
CA ASP A 77 15.21 -6.07 -8.71
C ASP A 77 15.32 -6.59 -7.27
N HIS A 78 14.41 -7.47 -6.88
CA HIS A 78 14.34 -8.05 -5.53
C HIS A 78 14.11 -7.07 -4.37
N ALA A 79 13.72 -5.81 -4.66
CA ALA A 79 13.51 -4.79 -3.65
C ALA A 79 12.46 -5.20 -2.60
N ARG A 80 12.80 -5.02 -1.32
CA ARG A 80 12.02 -5.49 -0.17
C ARG A 80 12.25 -4.67 1.08
N GLY A 81 11.31 -4.74 2.02
CA GLY A 81 11.36 -4.03 3.29
C GLY A 81 11.23 -2.52 3.16
N ALA A 82 11.41 -1.83 4.29
CA ALA A 82 11.44 -0.37 4.37
C ALA A 82 12.64 0.06 5.22
N THR A 83 13.22 1.22 4.89
CA THR A 83 14.40 1.77 5.57
C THR A 83 14.27 3.29 5.74
N LEU A 84 14.91 3.81 6.78
CA LEU A 84 15.04 5.24 7.05
C LEU A 84 16.34 5.83 6.51
N SER A 85 17.24 4.97 6.03
CA SER A 85 18.54 5.35 5.48
C SER A 85 18.52 5.31 3.96
N ASP A 86 19.35 6.12 3.32
CA ASP A 86 19.62 6.02 1.89
C ASP A 86 19.96 4.56 1.51
N ASN A 87 19.26 4.03 0.50
CA ASN A 87 19.50 2.66 0.00
C ASN A 87 19.50 2.60 -1.53
N PRO A 88 20.42 3.34 -2.20
CA PRO A 88 20.50 3.36 -3.64
C PRO A 88 21.03 2.01 -4.16
N ALA A 89 20.27 1.42 -5.08
CA ALA A 89 20.65 0.24 -5.87
C ALA A 89 21.06 0.61 -7.31
N GLY A 90 20.93 1.88 -7.68
CA GLY A 90 21.30 2.40 -9.00
C GLY A 90 20.51 3.66 -9.35
N THR A 91 20.42 3.97 -10.64
CA THR A 91 19.61 5.07 -11.17
C THR A 91 18.76 4.60 -12.33
N TRP A 92 17.63 5.26 -12.55
CA TRP A 92 16.81 5.14 -13.76
C TRP A 92 16.50 6.55 -14.28
N PHE A 93 15.78 6.67 -15.41
CA PHE A 93 15.59 7.96 -16.06
C PHE A 93 14.90 9.03 -15.18
N GLY A 94 14.16 8.62 -14.15
CA GLY A 94 13.40 9.51 -13.27
C GLY A 94 14.03 9.80 -11.90
N GLY A 95 15.10 9.10 -11.49
CA GLY A 95 15.68 9.24 -10.16
C GLY A 95 16.43 7.99 -9.68
N ALA A 96 16.33 7.71 -8.37
CA ALA A 96 17.00 6.59 -7.73
C ALA A 96 16.28 5.25 -7.99
N LEU A 97 17.06 4.20 -8.26
CA LEU A 97 16.63 2.82 -8.02
C LEU A 97 16.95 2.47 -6.57
N VAL A 98 16.00 1.88 -5.84
CA VAL A 98 16.17 1.56 -4.41
C VAL A 98 15.93 0.09 -4.12
N ALA A 99 16.71 -0.49 -3.20
CA ALA A 99 16.55 -1.89 -2.78
C ALA A 99 15.48 -2.07 -1.68
N SER A 100 15.01 -0.99 -1.07
CA SER A 100 13.95 -1.01 -0.05
C SER A 100 13.11 0.26 -0.15
N ARG A 101 11.87 0.20 0.34
CA ARG A 101 10.98 1.37 0.40
C ARG A 101 11.59 2.44 1.30
N VAL A 102 11.49 3.68 0.86
CA VAL A 102 12.14 4.82 1.53
C VAL A 102 11.32 6.10 1.31
N CYS A 103 11.46 7.06 2.21
CA CYS A 103 10.88 8.39 2.06
C CYS A 103 11.87 9.49 2.41
N GLY A 104 11.70 10.68 1.85
CA GLY A 104 12.49 11.87 2.15
C GLY A 104 11.88 12.77 3.22
N GLY A 105 11.37 12.20 4.32
CA GLY A 105 10.69 12.96 5.39
C GLY A 105 9.19 13.22 5.17
N ASP A 106 8.65 12.76 4.04
CA ASP A 106 7.22 12.68 3.75
C ASP A 106 6.89 11.26 3.25
N CYS A 107 6.15 10.48 4.04
CA CYS A 107 5.76 9.12 3.66
C CYS A 107 4.53 9.08 2.73
N SER A 108 3.80 10.19 2.56
CA SER A 108 2.59 10.25 1.75
C SER A 108 2.89 10.32 0.25
N HIS A 109 1.97 9.86 -0.60
CA HIS A 109 2.05 10.14 -2.05
C HIS A 109 0.67 10.35 -2.68
N GLU A 110 -0.05 9.29 -3.02
CA GLU A 110 -1.46 9.35 -3.38
C GLU A 110 -2.30 8.56 -2.35
N SER A 111 -3.54 8.98 -2.15
CA SER A 111 -4.48 8.33 -1.25
C SER A 111 -4.81 6.92 -1.75
N PHE A 112 -4.74 5.94 -0.87
CA PHE A 112 -5.43 4.67 -1.08
C PHE A 112 -6.88 4.83 -0.65
N CYS A 113 -7.83 4.57 -1.55
CA CYS A 113 -9.27 4.63 -1.25
C CYS A 113 -9.99 3.40 -1.79
N PHE A 114 -10.81 2.75 -0.96
CA PHE A 114 -11.63 1.60 -1.34
C PHE A 114 -12.98 1.64 -0.62
N ASP A 115 -13.85 2.57 -1.00
CA ASP A 115 -15.16 2.78 -0.34
C ASP A 115 -16.15 1.64 -0.59
N GLN A 116 -17.17 1.45 0.25
CA GLN A 116 -18.19 0.41 0.06
C GLN A 116 -18.86 0.52 -1.32
N THR A 117 -19.12 1.75 -1.75
CA THR A 117 -19.70 2.07 -3.05
C THR A 117 -18.74 2.96 -3.84
N ALA A 118 -18.49 2.62 -5.10
CA ALA A 118 -17.61 3.35 -5.99
C ALA A 118 -18.35 3.81 -7.26
N ASN A 119 -18.03 5.01 -7.75
CA ASN A 119 -18.56 5.54 -9.01
C ASN A 119 -17.96 4.84 -10.22
N ASP A 120 -16.69 4.45 -10.15
CA ASP A 120 -16.00 3.69 -11.19
C ASP A 120 -15.55 2.33 -10.63
N SER A 121 -15.55 1.33 -11.50
CA SER A 121 -14.98 0.02 -11.22
C SER A 121 -13.44 0.04 -11.14
N PHE A 122 -12.79 0.97 -11.84
CA PHE A 122 -11.33 1.08 -11.88
C PHE A 122 -10.82 2.13 -10.89
N ALA A 123 -9.78 1.79 -10.16
CA ALA A 123 -9.02 2.72 -9.34
C ALA A 123 -7.54 2.30 -9.26
N PHE A 124 -6.72 3.21 -8.76
CA PHE A 124 -5.29 3.01 -8.61
C PHE A 124 -4.74 3.84 -7.46
N CYS A 125 -3.54 3.51 -6.99
CA CYS A 125 -2.80 4.28 -6.01
C CYS A 125 -1.33 4.31 -6.42
N LYS A 126 -0.81 5.49 -6.75
CA LYS A 126 0.65 5.65 -6.88
C LYS A 126 1.23 5.75 -5.48
N THR A 127 2.16 4.87 -5.16
CA THR A 127 2.81 4.86 -3.84
C THR A 127 4.21 5.43 -3.88
N ALA A 128 4.78 5.58 -5.09
CA ALA A 128 6.17 5.95 -5.30
C ALA A 128 7.17 5.07 -4.53
N PHE A 129 6.78 3.81 -4.24
CA PHE A 129 7.57 2.87 -3.44
C PHE A 129 7.97 3.43 -2.06
N LYS A 130 7.14 4.30 -1.49
CA LYS A 130 7.29 4.83 -0.13
C LYS A 130 6.91 3.77 0.91
N PRO A 131 7.28 3.92 2.21
CA PRO A 131 7.06 2.90 3.22
C PRO A 131 5.61 2.39 3.34
N TYR A 132 4.61 3.28 3.17
CA TYR A 132 3.19 2.90 3.23
C TYR A 132 2.72 1.98 2.08
N ASP A 133 3.53 1.79 1.04
CA ASP A 133 3.27 0.82 -0.03
C ASP A 133 3.08 -0.62 0.50
N ILE A 134 3.76 -0.97 1.60
CA ILE A 134 3.54 -2.27 2.27
C ILE A 134 2.08 -2.39 2.75
N ALA A 135 1.54 -1.32 3.32
CA ALA A 135 0.15 -1.28 3.77
C ALA A 135 -0.84 -1.33 2.59
N VAL A 136 -0.53 -0.64 1.48
CA VAL A 136 -1.34 -0.69 0.24
C VAL A 136 -1.40 -2.11 -0.33
N THR A 137 -0.25 -2.77 -0.48
CA THR A 137 -0.18 -4.14 -1.01
C THR A 137 -0.88 -5.13 -0.08
N ALA A 138 -0.67 -5.06 1.24
CA ALA A 138 -1.39 -5.89 2.21
C ALA A 138 -2.92 -5.68 2.18
N ALA A 139 -3.38 -4.42 2.08
CA ALA A 139 -4.81 -4.12 1.98
C ALA A 139 -5.43 -4.70 0.70
N LEU A 140 -4.74 -4.62 -0.44
CA LEU A 140 -5.21 -5.21 -1.70
C LEU A 140 -5.28 -6.74 -1.65
N ILE A 141 -4.36 -7.40 -0.92
CA ILE A 141 -4.41 -8.85 -0.67
C ILE A 141 -5.67 -9.20 0.15
N VAL A 142 -5.93 -8.47 1.23
CA VAL A 142 -7.16 -8.65 2.03
C VAL A 142 -8.41 -8.45 1.17
N ILE A 143 -8.45 -7.40 0.35
CA ILE A 143 -9.57 -7.13 -0.56
C ILE A 143 -9.79 -8.29 -1.53
N LYS A 144 -8.74 -8.79 -2.19
CA LYS A 144 -8.83 -9.92 -3.13
C LYS A 144 -9.31 -11.20 -2.43
N HIS A 145 -8.90 -11.43 -1.19
CA HIS A 145 -9.34 -12.59 -0.41
C HIS A 145 -10.86 -12.62 -0.23
N TYR A 146 -11.47 -11.49 0.15
CA TYR A 146 -12.92 -11.38 0.32
C TYR A 146 -13.69 -11.18 -0.99
N LEU A 147 -13.03 -10.63 -2.01
CA LEU A 147 -13.61 -10.39 -3.33
C LEU A 147 -12.73 -11.00 -4.42
N PRO A 148 -12.79 -12.33 -4.65
CA PRO A 148 -11.94 -13.01 -5.63
C PRO A 148 -12.07 -12.47 -7.07
N ALA A 149 -13.19 -11.83 -7.38
CA ALA A 149 -13.46 -11.19 -8.67
C ALA A 149 -12.75 -9.84 -8.88
N VAL A 150 -12.21 -9.23 -7.82
CA VAL A 150 -11.38 -8.02 -7.95
C VAL A 150 -10.12 -8.39 -8.73
N VAL A 151 -9.75 -7.60 -9.73
CA VAL A 151 -8.49 -7.78 -10.47
C VAL A 151 -7.46 -6.81 -9.89
N VAL A 152 -6.26 -7.26 -9.57
CA VAL A 152 -5.17 -6.48 -8.98
C VAL A 152 -3.91 -6.62 -9.83
N THR A 153 -3.38 -5.49 -10.30
CA THR A 153 -2.16 -5.43 -11.13
C THR A 153 -1.23 -4.33 -10.62
N SER A 154 0.03 -4.32 -11.05
CA SER A 154 1.05 -3.38 -10.57
C SER A 154 2.01 -2.99 -11.69
N ASP A 155 2.64 -1.82 -11.57
CA ASP A 155 3.82 -1.47 -12.37
C ASP A 155 5.04 -2.36 -12.04
N GLY A 156 5.05 -3.01 -10.87
CA GLY A 156 6.06 -3.96 -10.43
C GLY A 156 5.72 -5.43 -10.69
N ASP A 157 6.68 -6.30 -10.37
CA ASP A 157 6.48 -7.74 -10.35
C ASP A 157 5.94 -8.27 -9.01
N ASP A 158 5.56 -9.54 -9.02
CA ASP A 158 5.03 -10.25 -7.86
C ASP A 158 6.03 -10.36 -6.69
N GLU A 159 7.35 -10.28 -6.96
CA GLU A 159 8.34 -10.40 -5.90
C GLU A 159 8.28 -9.21 -4.94
N LYS A 160 8.05 -8.00 -5.46
CA LYS A 160 7.93 -6.76 -4.68
C LYS A 160 6.70 -6.72 -3.75
N TRP A 161 5.80 -7.69 -3.90
CA TRP A 161 4.62 -7.90 -3.04
C TRP A 161 4.88 -8.83 -1.84
N ALA A 162 6.10 -9.37 -1.70
CA ALA A 162 6.45 -10.28 -0.60
C ALA A 162 6.18 -9.68 0.80
N ASP A 163 6.49 -8.40 1.01
CA ASP A 163 6.25 -7.73 2.29
C ASP A 163 4.75 -7.62 2.61
N GLY A 164 3.92 -7.28 1.61
CA GLY A 164 2.47 -7.22 1.77
C GLY A 164 1.87 -8.58 2.10
N ARG A 165 2.36 -9.65 1.46
CA ARG A 165 1.97 -11.03 1.78
C ARG A 165 2.35 -11.42 3.20
N LEU A 166 3.57 -11.10 3.62
CA LEU A 166 4.04 -11.38 4.97
C LEU A 166 3.18 -10.66 6.02
N VAL A 167 2.90 -9.37 5.82
CA VAL A 167 2.03 -8.59 6.72
C VAL A 167 0.62 -9.19 6.78
N CYS A 168 0.02 -9.52 5.62
CA CYS A 168 -1.31 -10.15 5.57
C CYS A 168 -1.31 -11.50 6.30
N MET A 169 -0.31 -12.34 6.07
CA MET A 169 -0.18 -13.64 6.72
C MET A 169 -0.04 -13.50 8.24
N MET A 170 0.80 -12.58 8.71
CA MET A 170 1.01 -12.34 10.14
C MET A 170 -0.23 -11.76 10.84
N ALA A 171 -0.94 -10.84 10.19
CA ALA A 171 -2.09 -10.15 10.79
C ALA A 171 -3.39 -10.96 10.71
N CYS A 172 -3.57 -11.73 9.63
CA CYS A 172 -4.85 -12.34 9.27
C CYS A 172 -4.80 -13.87 9.14
N GLY A 173 -3.61 -14.46 9.02
CA GLY A 173 -3.43 -15.91 8.87
C GLY A 173 -3.63 -16.43 7.44
N TYR A 174 -3.65 -15.56 6.44
CA TYR A 174 -3.75 -15.90 5.01
C TYR A 174 -3.00 -14.88 4.13
N GLY A 175 -2.83 -15.17 2.85
CA GLY A 175 -2.32 -14.22 1.84
C GLY A 175 -0.92 -14.52 1.33
N GLU A 176 -0.22 -15.52 1.85
CA GLU A 176 1.07 -15.99 1.33
C GLU A 176 0.98 -16.50 -0.12
N GLU A 177 -0.16 -17.09 -0.46
CA GLU A 177 -0.49 -17.64 -1.76
C GLU A 177 -0.87 -16.58 -2.80
N PHE A 178 -1.15 -15.34 -2.38
CA PHE A 178 -1.60 -14.28 -3.28
C PHE A 178 -0.59 -14.02 -4.40
N ARG A 179 -1.08 -13.90 -5.63
CA ARG A 179 -0.31 -13.46 -6.80
C ARG A 179 -1.07 -12.38 -7.54
N LEU A 180 -0.34 -11.48 -8.18
CA LEU A 180 -0.90 -10.50 -9.11
C LEU A 180 -1.63 -11.19 -10.28
N ASP A 181 -2.66 -10.51 -10.83
CA ASP A 181 -3.40 -10.95 -12.02
C ASP A 181 -2.66 -10.66 -13.33
#